data_AF-A0A931U5M9-F1
#
_entry.id   AF-A0A931U5M9-F1
#
_cell.length_a   1.000
_cell.length_b   1.000
_cell.length_c   1.000
_cell.angle_alpha   90.00
_cell.angle_beta   90.00
_cell.angle_gamma   90.00
#
_symmetry.space_group_name_H-M   'P 1'
#
loop_
_entity.id
_entity.type
_entity.pdbx_description
1 polymer ?
#
loop_
_entity_poly.entity_id
_entity_poly.type
_entity_poly.pdbx_seq_one_letter_code
_entity_poly.pdbx_strand_id
1 'polypeptide(L)'
;MTQIAREFVRDVYPILRCVVLIRDHDGEQTAKLHSDFCTRMANLARSGNNDPVVVHSDPALVRIGELKLAQILFGDPGFGAHDEHAVEDHILAFLKDQPTRDPAPLVAAVRRKLGSPVTPKQQVLLAMVREQYWSSAAGFYERVVSAVPAERLQALGESVGLGRVMDSVRE
;
A
#
# COMPACT_ATOMS: atom_id res chain seq x y z
N MET A 1 -3.66 13.66 -21.42
CA MET A 1 -3.94 12.22 -21.27
C MET A 1 -3.05 11.46 -22.24
N THR A 2 -2.16 10.60 -21.75
CA THR A 2 -1.22 9.83 -22.58
C THR A 2 -1.95 8.75 -23.39
N GLN A 3 -1.41 8.37 -24.55
CA GLN A 3 -2.01 7.38 -25.46
C GLN A 3 -2.31 6.03 -24.77
N ILE A 4 -1.39 5.58 -23.90
CA ILE A 4 -1.52 4.38 -23.08
C ILE A 4 -2.78 4.43 -22.18
N ALA A 5 -3.09 5.58 -21.59
CA ALA A 5 -4.26 5.74 -20.74
C ALA A 5 -5.57 5.62 -21.54
N ARG A 6 -5.59 6.04 -22.81
CA ARG A 6 -6.76 5.90 -23.69
C ARG A 6 -6.96 4.46 -24.14
N GLU A 7 -5.89 3.76 -24.51
CA GLU A 7 -5.94 2.34 -24.91
C GLU A 7 -6.39 1.45 -23.74
N PHE A 8 -5.90 1.71 -22.52
CA PHE A 8 -6.37 1.05 -21.32
C PHE A 8 -7.88 1.24 -21.08
N VAL A 9 -8.37 2.48 -21.18
CA VAL A 9 -9.79 2.80 -20.98
C VAL A 9 -10.69 2.22 -22.09
N ARG A 10 -10.19 2.04 -23.31
CA ARG A 10 -11.00 1.49 -24.40
C ARG A 10 -11.02 -0.03 -24.40
N ASP A 11 -9.87 -0.65 -24.22
CA ASP A 11 -9.69 -2.08 -24.54
C ASP A 11 -9.65 -2.95 -23.27
N VAL A 12 -9.23 -2.39 -22.13
CA VAL A 12 -9.07 -3.15 -20.87
C VAL A 12 -10.23 -2.87 -19.92
N TYR A 13 -10.66 -1.63 -19.79
CA TYR A 13 -11.76 -1.24 -18.89
C TYR A 13 -13.06 -2.05 -19.07
N PRO A 14 -13.54 -2.38 -20.28
CA PRO A 14 -14.79 -3.14 -20.45
C PRO A 14 -14.74 -4.58 -19.94
N ILE A 15 -13.54 -5.15 -19.76
CA ILE A 15 -13.36 -6.53 -19.28
C ILE A 15 -12.89 -6.60 -17.82
N LEU A 16 -12.51 -5.47 -17.22
CA LEU A 16 -12.12 -5.41 -15.82
C LEU A 16 -13.36 -5.49 -14.93
N ARG A 17 -13.34 -6.44 -13.99
CA ARG A 17 -14.35 -6.55 -12.93
C ARG A 17 -13.95 -5.79 -11.67
N CYS A 18 -12.64 -5.69 -11.43
CA CYS A 18 -12.11 -4.98 -10.29
C CYS A 18 -10.75 -4.34 -10.59
N VAL A 19 -10.52 -3.17 -10.00
CA VAL A 19 -9.20 -2.53 -9.88
C VAL A 19 -8.96 -2.20 -8.41
N VAL A 20 -7.80 -2.63 -7.89
CA VAL A 20 -7.35 -2.31 -6.54
C VAL A 20 -6.11 -1.42 -6.65
N LEU A 21 -6.19 -0.21 -6.11
CA LEU A 21 -5.09 0.75 -6.05
C LEU A 21 -4.48 0.76 -4.66
N ILE A 22 -3.21 0.37 -4.55
CA ILE A 22 -2.48 0.36 -3.28
C ILE A 22 -1.44 1.48 -3.33
N ARG A 23 -1.45 2.38 -2.34
CA ARG A 23 -0.46 3.47 -2.22
C ARG A 23 -0.11 3.76 -0.77
N ASP A 24 1.06 4.33 -0.55
CA ASP A 24 1.45 4.85 0.76
C ASP A 24 0.64 6.11 1.11
N HIS A 25 0.33 6.27 2.40
CA HIS A 25 -0.24 7.48 2.96
C HIS A 25 0.89 8.51 3.13
N ASP A 26 0.91 9.52 2.28
CA ASP A 26 1.99 10.51 2.16
C ASP A 26 1.88 11.68 3.17
N GLY A 27 1.10 11.49 4.23
CA GLY A 27 0.85 12.51 5.25
C GLY A 27 -0.21 13.54 4.87
N GLU A 28 -0.81 13.44 3.67
CA GLU A 28 -2.04 14.17 3.36
C GLU A 28 -3.21 13.66 4.21
N GLN A 29 -4.26 14.48 4.38
CA GLN A 29 -5.46 14.02 5.10
C GLN A 29 -6.10 12.85 4.35
N THR A 30 -6.29 11.72 5.03
CA THR A 30 -6.87 10.49 4.47
C THR A 30 -8.20 10.75 3.74
N ALA A 31 -9.08 11.57 4.35
CA ALA A 31 -10.37 11.92 3.76
C ALA A 31 -10.21 12.66 2.41
N LYS A 32 -9.19 13.51 2.28
CA LYS A 32 -8.86 14.19 1.02
C LYS A 32 -8.33 13.19 -0.01
N LEU A 33 -7.45 12.28 0.39
CA LEU A 33 -6.92 11.23 -0.47
C LEU A 33 -8.02 10.35 -1.06
N HIS A 34 -8.96 9.89 -0.23
CA HIS A 34 -10.13 9.12 -0.66
C HIS A 34 -11.09 9.95 -1.53
N SER A 35 -11.37 11.20 -1.15
CA SER A 35 -12.21 12.12 -1.94
C SER A 35 -11.63 12.38 -3.32
N ASP A 36 -10.31 12.60 -3.42
CA ASP A 36 -9.60 12.82 -4.69
C ASP A 36 -9.66 11.57 -5.57
N PHE A 37 -9.53 10.39 -4.97
CA PHE A 37 -9.68 9.12 -5.68
C PHE A 37 -11.10 8.98 -6.26
N CYS A 38 -12.14 9.13 -5.43
CA CYS A 38 -13.53 9.08 -5.86
C CYS A 38 -13.84 10.09 -6.97
N THR A 39 -13.35 11.33 -6.82
CA THR A 39 -13.56 12.40 -7.78
C THR A 39 -12.88 12.11 -9.12
N ARG A 40 -11.62 11.65 -9.11
CA ARG A 40 -10.89 11.30 -10.33
C ARG A 40 -11.56 10.14 -11.06
N MET A 41 -12.01 9.14 -10.31
CA MET A 41 -12.69 7.99 -10.89
C MET A 41 -14.06 8.36 -11.48
N ALA A 42 -14.82 9.20 -10.80
CA ALA A 42 -16.10 9.73 -11.31
C ALA A 42 -15.90 10.55 -12.60
N ASN A 43 -14.86 11.38 -12.64
CA ASN A 43 -14.53 12.17 -13.84
C ASN A 43 -14.11 11.26 -15.00
N LEU A 44 -13.35 10.19 -14.73
CA LEU A 44 -12.96 9.22 -15.75
C LEU A 44 -14.19 8.52 -16.35
N ALA A 45 -15.11 8.04 -15.51
CA ALA A 45 -16.38 7.42 -15.93
C ALA A 45 -17.18 8.31 -16.88
N ARG A 46 -17.36 9.57 -16.48
CA ARG A 46 -18.10 10.58 -17.25
C ARG A 46 -17.43 10.88 -18.59
N SER A 47 -16.10 10.90 -18.63
CA SER A 47 -15.34 11.22 -19.84
C SER A 47 -15.25 10.07 -20.85
N GLY A 48 -15.39 8.82 -20.39
CA GLY A 48 -15.26 7.62 -21.23
C GLY A 48 -16.57 7.21 -21.87
N ASN A 49 -17.55 6.81 -21.05
CA ASN A 49 -18.81 6.20 -21.50
C ASN A 49 -20.06 6.77 -20.82
N ASN A 50 -19.90 7.76 -19.94
CA ASN A 50 -21.00 8.31 -19.14
C ASN A 50 -21.66 7.27 -18.21
N ASP A 51 -20.87 6.30 -17.75
CA ASP A 51 -21.32 5.21 -16.88
C ASP A 51 -21.82 5.76 -15.52
N PRO A 52 -22.82 5.11 -14.91
CA PRO A 52 -23.29 5.49 -13.58
C PRO A 52 -22.18 5.24 -12.54
N VAL A 53 -21.91 6.26 -11.72
CA VAL A 53 -20.94 6.18 -10.62
C VAL A 53 -21.71 6.07 -9.31
N VAL A 54 -21.46 4.99 -8.58
CA VAL A 54 -21.98 4.79 -7.22
C VAL A 54 -20.81 4.86 -6.26
N VAL A 55 -20.79 5.91 -5.43
CA VAL A 55 -19.83 6.02 -4.32
C VAL A 55 -20.40 5.23 -3.15
N HIS A 56 -19.64 4.29 -2.61
CA HIS A 56 -20.10 3.45 -1.50
C HIS A 56 -20.06 4.25 -0.19
N SER A 57 -20.65 3.70 0.87
CA SER A 57 -20.47 4.23 2.23
C SER A 57 -19.02 4.12 2.72
N ASP A 58 -18.24 3.22 2.10
CA ASP A 58 -16.80 3.10 2.34
C ASP A 58 -16.06 4.09 1.41
N PRO A 59 -15.33 5.07 1.95
CA PRO A 59 -14.61 6.06 1.16
C PRO A 59 -13.47 5.46 0.32
N ALA A 60 -13.05 4.23 0.62
CA ALA A 60 -12.07 3.47 -0.15
C ALA A 60 -12.69 2.76 -1.38
N LEU A 61 -14.02 2.72 -1.53
CA LEU A 61 -14.70 1.94 -2.57
C LEU A 61 -15.56 2.80 -3.50
N VAL A 62 -15.38 2.61 -4.80
CA VAL A 62 -16.18 3.23 -5.86
C VAL A 62 -16.64 2.16 -6.84
N ARG A 63 -17.88 2.24 -7.30
CA ARG A 63 -18.38 1.43 -8.41
C ARG A 63 -18.68 2.32 -9.62
N ILE A 64 -18.22 1.92 -10.80
CA ILE A 64 -18.52 2.57 -12.06
C ILE A 64 -19.12 1.53 -13.01
N GLY A 65 -20.42 1.62 -13.29
CA GLY A 65 -21.13 0.53 -13.98
C GLY A 65 -20.98 -0.79 -13.21
N GLU A 66 -20.40 -1.80 -13.86
CA GLU A 66 -20.07 -3.11 -13.27
C GLU A 66 -18.64 -3.18 -12.68
N LEU A 67 -17.81 -2.15 -12.89
CA LEU A 67 -16.43 -2.13 -12.40
C LEU A 67 -16.38 -1.71 -10.93
N LYS A 68 -15.75 -2.54 -10.10
CA LYS A 68 -15.43 -2.22 -8.70
C LYS A 68 -14.03 -1.64 -8.57
N LEU A 69 -13.90 -0.52 -7.88
CA LEU A 69 -12.63 0.14 -7.63
C LEU A 69 -12.42 0.26 -6.13
N ALA A 70 -11.30 -0.24 -5.65
CA ALA A 70 -10.91 -0.09 -4.26
C ALA A 70 -9.57 0.63 -4.15
N GLN A 71 -9.43 1.44 -3.12
CA GLN A 71 -8.17 2.08 -2.75
C GLN A 71 -7.74 1.61 -1.36
N ILE A 72 -6.51 1.15 -1.27
CA ILE A 72 -5.84 0.85 0.01
C ILE A 72 -4.74 1.89 0.21
N LEU A 73 -4.78 2.55 1.37
CA LEU A 73 -3.77 3.49 1.82
C LEU A 73 -2.95 2.82 2.92
N PHE A 74 -1.68 2.50 2.66
CA PHE A 74 -0.78 2.04 3.70
C PHE A 74 -0.47 3.19 4.66
N GLY A 75 -0.73 3.02 5.96
CA GLY A 75 -0.54 4.06 6.97
C GLY A 75 -1.78 4.95 7.22
N ASP A 76 -2.96 4.56 6.74
CA ASP A 76 -4.24 5.22 7.06
C ASP A 76 -4.65 4.93 8.53
N PRO A 77 -4.81 5.95 9.39
CA PRO A 77 -5.17 5.78 10.80
C PRO A 77 -6.59 5.23 11.02
N GLY A 78 -7.47 5.28 10.01
CA GLY A 78 -8.79 4.63 10.01
C GLY A 78 -8.71 3.10 9.99
N PHE A 79 -7.55 2.52 9.67
CA PHE A 79 -7.26 1.09 9.72
C PHE A 79 -6.61 0.65 11.04
N GLY A 80 -6.66 1.48 12.09
CA GLY A 80 -6.09 1.21 13.41
C GLY A 80 -4.89 2.09 13.72
N ALA A 81 -4.52 2.20 15.01
CA ALA A 81 -3.56 3.14 15.60
C ALA A 81 -2.08 2.90 15.23
N HIS A 82 -1.85 2.83 13.93
CA HIS A 82 -0.62 2.47 13.28
C HIS A 82 -0.32 3.65 12.33
N ASP A 83 -0.06 4.79 12.98
CA ASP A 83 0.28 6.07 12.38
C ASP A 83 1.60 5.94 11.59
N GLU A 84 1.62 6.45 10.35
CA GLU A 84 2.81 6.67 9.49
C GLU A 84 3.38 5.48 8.68
N HIS A 85 2.66 4.38 8.48
CA HIS A 85 3.30 3.19 7.87
C HIS A 85 3.40 3.20 6.35
N ALA A 86 4.60 3.50 5.85
CA ALA A 86 5.06 2.98 4.56
C ALA A 86 5.26 1.45 4.64
N VAL A 87 5.30 0.77 3.50
CA VAL A 87 5.59 -0.68 3.42
C VAL A 87 6.79 -1.10 4.29
N GLU A 88 7.80 -0.23 4.39
CA GLU A 88 9.00 -0.46 5.19
C GLU A 88 8.74 -0.70 6.68
N ASP A 89 7.71 -0.10 7.30
CA ASP A 89 7.44 -0.33 8.71
C ASP A 89 6.96 -1.75 9.00
N HIS A 90 6.16 -2.32 8.08
CA HIS A 90 5.75 -3.72 8.17
C HIS A 90 6.94 -4.67 7.99
N ILE A 91 7.84 -4.34 7.05
CA ILE A 91 9.08 -5.10 6.85
C ILE A 91 9.99 -5.03 8.10
N LEU A 92 10.15 -3.84 8.69
CA LEU A 92 10.95 -3.64 9.90
C LEU A 92 10.36 -4.39 11.10
N ALA A 93 9.04 -4.46 11.23
CA ALA A 93 8.38 -5.25 12.26
C ALA A 93 8.78 -6.73 12.17
N PHE A 94 8.75 -7.33 10.97
CA PHE A 94 9.16 -8.72 10.77
C PHE A 94 10.64 -8.98 11.02
N LEU A 95 11.49 -7.99 10.71
CA LEU A 95 12.92 -8.07 10.97
C LEU A 95 13.25 -8.00 12.46
N LYS A 96 12.50 -7.20 13.24
CA LYS A 96 12.68 -7.07 14.68
C LYS A 96 12.49 -8.39 15.43
N ASP A 97 11.60 -9.24 14.93
CA ASP A 97 11.36 -10.57 15.51
C ASP A 97 12.43 -11.61 15.14
N GLN A 98 13.39 -11.21 14.29
CA GLN A 98 14.52 -12.01 13.87
C GLN A 98 15.80 -11.32 14.36
N PRO A 99 16.25 -11.56 15.60
CA PRO A 99 17.35 -10.80 16.23
C PRO A 99 18.65 -10.76 15.41
N THR A 100 18.88 -11.77 14.57
CA THR A 100 20.03 -11.81 13.67
C THR A 100 19.92 -10.83 12.50
N ARG A 101 18.69 -10.48 12.10
CA ARG A 101 18.35 -9.59 10.98
C ARG A 101 17.88 -8.19 11.41
N ASP A 102 17.59 -7.98 12.69
CA ASP A 102 17.22 -6.68 13.24
C ASP A 102 18.27 -5.59 12.92
N PRO A 103 17.91 -4.52 12.18
CA PRO A 103 18.82 -3.43 11.86
C PRO A 103 19.07 -2.47 13.02
N ALA A 104 18.34 -2.55 14.15
CA ALA A 104 18.41 -1.58 15.25
C ALA A 104 19.83 -1.23 15.73
N PRO A 105 20.79 -2.18 15.85
CA PRO A 105 22.17 -1.84 16.21
C PRO A 105 22.87 -0.94 15.18
N LEU A 106 22.64 -1.19 13.88
CA LEU A 106 23.20 -0.36 12.80
C LEU A 106 22.50 0.99 12.75
N VAL A 107 21.17 1.02 12.92
CA VAL A 107 20.37 2.25 12.96
C VAL A 107 20.86 3.16 14.10
N ALA A 108 21.11 2.62 15.29
CA ALA A 108 21.64 3.39 16.42
C ALA A 108 23.04 3.96 16.14
N ALA A 109 23.91 3.19 15.48
CA ALA A 109 25.25 3.64 15.10
C ALA A 109 25.20 4.77 14.04
N VAL A 110 24.33 4.63 13.04
CA VAL A 110 24.14 5.63 11.97
C VAL A 110 23.50 6.90 12.52
N ARG A 111 22.45 6.79 13.33
CA ARG A 111 21.80 7.92 14.02
C ARG A 111 22.81 8.73 14.83
N ARG A 112 23.70 8.05 15.57
CA ARG A 112 24.75 8.71 16.35
C ARG A 112 25.73 9.50 15.48
N LYS A 113 26.04 9.00 14.27
CA LYS A 113 26.95 9.68 13.32
C LYS A 113 26.28 10.83 12.57
N LEU A 114 25.03 10.66 12.16
CA LEU A 114 24.30 11.66 11.36
C LEU A 114 23.71 12.78 12.21
N GLY A 115 23.46 12.54 13.50
CA GLY A 115 22.80 13.51 14.38
C GLY A 115 21.32 13.73 14.07
N SER A 116 20.73 12.92 13.17
CA SER A 116 19.34 13.00 12.73
C SER A 116 18.63 11.64 12.83
N PRO A 117 17.29 11.62 12.90
CA PRO A 117 16.52 10.39 12.80
C PRO A 117 16.77 9.66 11.47
N VAL A 118 16.72 8.32 11.52
CA VAL A 118 16.88 7.45 10.34
C VAL A 118 15.49 7.03 9.88
N THR A 119 15.14 7.34 8.63
CA THR A 119 13.80 7.06 8.09
C THR A 119 13.56 5.56 7.90
N PRO A 120 12.31 5.05 7.89
CA PRO A 120 12.02 3.63 7.67
C PRO A 120 12.73 3.05 6.43
N LYS A 121 12.71 3.79 5.31
CA LYS A 121 13.45 3.44 4.09
C LYS A 121 14.95 3.28 4.30
N GLN A 122 15.56 4.17 5.06
CA GLN A 122 16.99 4.06 5.41
C GLN A 122 17.24 2.88 6.36
N GLN A 123 16.33 2.58 7.29
CA GLN A 123 16.45 1.42 8.18
C GLN A 123 16.40 0.09 7.41
N VAL A 124 15.54 -0.02 6.40
CA VAL A 124 15.51 -1.17 5.48
C VAL A 124 16.83 -1.31 4.71
N LEU A 125 17.38 -0.21 4.18
CA LEU A 125 18.68 -0.24 3.50
C LEU A 125 19.78 -0.74 4.45
N LEU A 126 19.74 -0.35 5.73
CA LEU A 126 20.68 -0.86 6.73
C LEU A 126 20.46 -2.34 7.03
N ALA A 127 19.22 -2.83 7.00
CA ALA A 127 18.93 -4.26 7.11
C ALA A 127 19.51 -5.05 5.92
N MET A 128 19.35 -4.53 4.70
CA MET A 128 19.94 -5.12 3.49
C MET A 128 21.47 -5.20 3.59
N VAL A 129 22.11 -4.12 4.05
CA VAL A 129 23.58 -4.10 4.27
C VAL A 129 24.00 -5.14 5.30
N ARG A 130 23.27 -5.26 6.42
CA ARG A 130 23.53 -6.25 7.47
C ARG A 130 23.44 -7.68 6.93
N GLU A 131 22.45 -7.96 6.09
CA GLU A 131 22.25 -9.26 5.46
C GLU A 131 23.12 -9.50 4.22
N GLN A 132 23.98 -8.54 3.86
CA GLN A 132 24.81 -8.57 2.65
C GLN A 132 23.98 -8.81 1.38
N TYR A 133 22.77 -8.22 1.35
CA TYR A 133 21.83 -8.35 0.24
C TYR A 133 21.94 -7.14 -0.69
N TRP A 134 22.37 -7.36 -1.93
CA TRP A 134 22.77 -6.30 -2.86
C TRP A 134 21.89 -6.20 -4.12
N SER A 135 20.77 -6.91 -4.17
CA SER A 135 19.83 -6.85 -5.29
C SER A 135 18.85 -5.67 -5.12
N SER A 136 17.55 -5.88 -5.32
CA SER A 136 16.52 -4.84 -5.20
C SER A 136 15.84 -4.85 -3.83
N ALA A 137 15.33 -3.69 -3.40
CA ALA A 137 14.48 -3.61 -2.20
C ALA A 137 13.24 -4.52 -2.33
N ALA A 138 12.63 -4.59 -3.52
CA ALA A 138 11.51 -5.49 -3.79
C ALA A 138 11.86 -6.96 -3.53
N GLY A 139 12.99 -7.44 -4.05
CA GLY A 139 13.42 -8.83 -3.79
C GLY A 139 13.80 -9.06 -2.32
N PHE A 140 14.28 -8.02 -1.62
CA PHE A 140 14.50 -8.10 -0.18
C PHE A 140 13.17 -8.25 0.59
N TYR A 141 12.14 -7.48 0.22
CA TYR A 141 10.80 -7.59 0.81
C TYR A 141 10.21 -8.98 0.61
N GLU A 142 10.25 -9.50 -0.61
CA GLU A 142 9.79 -10.86 -0.92
C GLU A 142 10.49 -11.91 -0.04
N ARG A 143 11.81 -11.80 0.12
CA ARG A 143 12.58 -12.70 0.98
C ARG A 143 12.19 -12.60 2.45
N VAL A 144 12.02 -11.38 2.97
CA VAL A 144 11.60 -11.17 4.38
C VAL A 144 10.21 -11.76 4.59
N VAL A 145 9.25 -11.40 3.73
CA VAL A 145 7.85 -11.87 3.80
C VAL A 145 7.76 -13.39 3.67
N SER A 146 8.55 -14.00 2.79
CA SER A 146 8.57 -15.46 2.60
C SER A 146 9.06 -16.24 3.82
N ALA A 147 9.78 -15.57 4.74
CA ALA A 147 10.23 -16.15 5.99
C ALA A 147 9.23 -15.94 7.16
N VAL A 148 8.14 -15.20 6.93
CA VAL A 148 7.11 -14.93 7.94
C VAL A 148 6.07 -16.06 7.94
N PRO A 149 5.66 -16.59 9.11
CA PRO A 149 4.57 -17.56 9.20
C PRO A 149 3.26 -17.03 8.60
N ALA A 150 2.52 -17.90 7.92
CA ALA A 150 1.29 -17.53 7.20
C ALA A 150 0.23 -16.92 8.12
N GLU A 151 0.11 -17.41 9.36
CA GLU A 151 -0.83 -16.92 10.35
C GLU A 151 -0.57 -15.45 10.70
N ARG A 152 0.70 -15.06 10.69
CA ARG A 152 1.11 -13.69 10.99
C ARG A 152 0.90 -12.75 9.81
N LEU A 153 1.10 -13.24 8.58
CA LEU A 153 0.73 -12.50 7.38
C LEU A 153 -0.80 -12.30 7.30
N GLN A 154 -1.57 -13.31 7.69
CA GLN A 154 -3.02 -13.21 7.79
C GLN A 154 -3.44 -12.18 8.84
N ALA A 155 -2.88 -12.25 10.05
CA ALA A 155 -3.17 -11.27 11.11
C ALA A 155 -2.80 -9.84 10.70
N LEU A 156 -1.67 -9.67 9.98
CA LEU A 156 -1.31 -8.37 9.41
C LEU A 156 -2.37 -7.93 8.39
N GLY A 157 -2.76 -8.80 7.45
CA GLY A 157 -3.78 -8.51 6.45
C GLY A 157 -5.14 -8.13 7.05
N GLU A 158 -5.53 -8.75 8.15
CA GLU A 158 -6.73 -8.38 8.92
C GLU A 158 -6.55 -7.01 9.60
N SER A 159 -5.38 -6.75 10.19
CA SER A 159 -5.10 -5.49 10.87
C SER A 159 -5.02 -4.29 9.92
N VAL A 160 -4.50 -4.46 8.70
CA VAL A 160 -4.46 -3.40 7.68
C VAL A 160 -5.75 -3.33 6.86
N GLY A 161 -6.78 -4.09 7.27
CA GLY A 161 -8.10 -4.15 6.64
C GLY A 161 -8.11 -4.60 5.18
N LEU A 162 -7.04 -5.28 4.71
CA LEU A 162 -7.00 -5.90 3.40
C LEU A 162 -8.15 -6.90 3.23
N GLY A 163 -8.51 -7.64 4.30
CA GLY A 163 -9.65 -8.55 4.29
C GLY A 163 -10.96 -7.87 3.89
N ARG A 164 -11.28 -6.71 4.50
CA ARG A 164 -12.51 -5.95 4.21
C ARG A 164 -12.56 -5.46 2.76
N VAL A 165 -11.42 -4.98 2.25
CA VAL A 165 -11.32 -4.53 0.86
C VAL A 165 -11.48 -5.71 -0.10
N MET A 166 -10.82 -6.83 0.18
CA MET A 166 -10.92 -8.04 -0.65
C MET A 166 -12.33 -8.65 -0.64
N ASP A 167 -13.04 -8.60 0.48
CA ASP A 167 -14.43 -9.07 0.59
C ASP A 167 -15.37 -8.14 -0.19
N SER A 168 -15.22 -6.82 -0.05
CA SER A 168 -15.99 -5.83 -0.82
C SER A 168 -15.76 -5.92 -2.33
N VAL A 169 -14.58 -6.40 -2.76
CA VAL A 169 -14.29 -6.67 -4.17
C VAL A 169 -14.98 -7.95 -4.66
N ARG A 170 -15.16 -8.95 -3.79
CA ARG A 170 -15.73 -10.26 -4.15
C ARG A 170 -17.25 -10.25 -4.28
N GLU A 171 -17.96 -9.44 -3.49
CA GLU A 171 -19.44 -9.28 -3.49
C GLU A 171 -19.95 -8.51 -4.72
#